data_AF-A0A8J1YP31-F1
#
_entry.id   AF-A0A8J1YP31-F1
#
_cell.length_a   1.000
_cell.length_b   1.000
_cell.length_c   1.000
_cell.angle_alpha   90.00
_cell.angle_beta   90.00
_cell.angle_gamma   90.00
#
_symmetry.space_group_name_H-M   'P 1'
#
loop_
_entity.id
_entity.type
_entity.pdbx_description
1 polymer ?
#
loop_
_entity_poly.entity_id
_entity_poly.type
_entity_poly.pdbx_seq_one_letter_code
_entity_poly.pdbx_strand_id
1 'polypeptide(L)'
;MSDLDHIEPIGAPEPSDIYVTPHQLSEGLLTLSLMPKSRWQTLLNLDTIKQRNKPKEPPKAPEKAPFFLPTVSGLETRFDLPSAQEHPETSTHRLGSALSSVESEFTRQLTLPDRDGDYNPFFEYIKALSPAATDLEIRSLVSLDHLGLFLHAMTARLRSHRDFEAVQAVMSVFLTVHADVLIANTELGDRLVALRQEQRKESKRLGELVAYALGTLSFLRSTG
;
A
#
# COMPACT_ATOMS: atom_id res chain seq x y z
N MET A 1 -12.71 12.36 -68.65
CA MET A 1 -12.68 13.43 -67.64
C MET A 1 -13.35 12.89 -66.40
N SER A 2 -12.83 13.18 -65.21
CA SER A 2 -13.35 12.79 -63.88
C SER A 2 -12.73 11.54 -63.26
N ASP A 3 -11.39 11.53 -63.16
CA ASP A 3 -10.70 11.05 -61.95
C ASP A 3 -10.27 12.32 -61.19
N LEU A 4 -10.34 12.28 -59.85
CA LEU A 4 -9.93 13.30 -58.85
C LEU A 4 -11.09 13.85 -57.99
N ASP A 5 -11.60 13.04 -57.05
CA ASP A 5 -12.49 13.53 -55.97
C ASP A 5 -12.08 13.08 -54.56
N HIS A 6 -10.85 12.60 -54.37
CA HIS A 6 -10.35 12.19 -53.04
C HIS A 6 -8.97 12.77 -52.72
N ILE A 7 -8.86 14.10 -52.77
CA ILE A 7 -7.74 14.80 -52.13
C ILE A 7 -8.30 15.49 -50.89
N GLU A 8 -8.04 14.92 -49.72
CA GLU A 8 -8.23 15.62 -48.46
C GLU A 8 -7.39 16.91 -48.46
N PRO A 9 -7.94 18.04 -47.98
CA PRO A 9 -7.21 19.30 -47.95
C PRO A 9 -6.00 19.19 -47.00
N ILE A 10 -4.82 19.48 -47.53
CA ILE A 10 -3.57 19.62 -46.76
C ILE A 10 -3.79 20.73 -45.72
N GLY A 11 -3.93 20.35 -44.45
CA GLY A 11 -4.19 21.27 -43.33
C GLY A 11 -5.34 20.86 -42.39
N ALA A 12 -5.98 19.70 -42.57
CA ALA A 12 -6.82 19.13 -41.52
C ALA A 12 -5.96 18.92 -40.25
N PRO A 13 -6.41 19.34 -39.05
CA PRO A 13 -5.69 18.99 -37.83
C PRO A 13 -5.66 17.46 -37.74
N GLU A 14 -4.46 16.89 -37.83
CA GLU A 14 -4.20 15.49 -37.49
C GLU A 14 -4.97 15.22 -36.19
N PRO A 15 -5.87 14.21 -36.14
CA PRO A 15 -6.45 13.82 -34.86
C PRO A 15 -5.26 13.47 -33.97
N SER A 16 -4.96 14.34 -33.02
CA SER A 16 -4.03 14.04 -31.96
C SER A 16 -4.70 12.98 -31.10
N ASP A 17 -4.62 11.73 -31.55
CA ASP A 17 -4.91 10.58 -30.73
C ASP A 17 -3.88 10.62 -29.60
N ILE A 18 -4.25 11.33 -28.53
CA ILE A 18 -3.49 11.35 -27.29
C ILE A 18 -3.54 9.91 -26.78
N TYR A 19 -2.50 9.15 -27.09
CA TYR A 19 -2.35 7.80 -26.61
C TYR A 19 -2.19 7.84 -25.08
N VAL A 20 -3.22 7.37 -24.38
CA VAL A 20 -3.21 7.20 -22.93
C VAL A 20 -2.69 5.80 -22.63
N THR A 21 -1.51 5.71 -22.02
CA THR A 21 -0.94 4.43 -21.62
C THR A 21 -1.86 3.72 -20.63
N PRO A 22 -2.32 2.49 -20.91
CA PRO A 22 -3.18 1.75 -20.01
C PRO A 22 -2.41 1.30 -18.75
N HIS A 23 -3.13 1.13 -17.64
CA HIS A 23 -2.54 0.65 -16.38
C HIS A 23 -1.93 -0.75 -16.46
N GLN A 24 -2.41 -1.58 -17.39
CA GLN A 24 -1.90 -2.92 -17.66
C GLN A 24 -2.04 -3.19 -19.16
N LEU A 25 -0.98 -3.72 -19.79
CA LEU A 25 -0.95 -3.97 -21.24
C LEU A 25 -1.77 -5.22 -21.63
N SER A 26 -1.85 -6.20 -20.73
CA SER A 26 -2.61 -7.44 -20.91
C SER A 26 -2.85 -8.09 -19.55
N GLU A 27 -4.01 -8.72 -19.36
CA GLU A 27 -4.38 -9.42 -18.12
C GLU A 27 -3.35 -10.50 -17.73
N GLY A 28 -2.69 -11.13 -18.71
CA GLY A 28 -1.66 -12.13 -18.44
C GLY A 28 -0.32 -11.55 -17.97
N LEU A 29 -0.11 -10.24 -18.04
CA LEU A 29 1.16 -9.59 -17.67
C LEU A 29 1.14 -9.11 -16.23
N LEU A 30 2.17 -9.47 -15.48
CA LEU A 30 2.38 -9.01 -14.12
C LEU A 30 2.86 -7.55 -14.14
N THR A 31 2.20 -6.69 -13.37
CA THR A 31 2.60 -5.29 -13.18
C THR A 31 3.19 -5.07 -11.79
N LEU A 32 4.10 -4.09 -11.72
CA LEU A 32 4.58 -3.54 -10.47
C LEU A 32 3.81 -2.27 -10.14
N SER A 33 3.74 -1.91 -8.86
CA SER A 33 3.17 -0.64 -8.48
C SER A 33 4.03 0.49 -9.03
N LEU A 34 3.38 1.53 -9.56
CA LEU A 34 4.03 2.75 -10.06
C LEU A 34 4.65 3.60 -8.94
N MET A 35 4.91 3.00 -7.78
CA MET A 35 5.39 3.64 -6.57
C MET A 35 6.90 3.48 -6.45
N PRO A 36 7.61 4.40 -5.76
CA PRO A 36 9.02 4.23 -5.49
C PRO A 36 9.29 2.95 -4.69
N LYS A 37 10.27 2.14 -5.13
CA LYS A 37 10.68 0.90 -4.45
C LYS A 37 11.00 1.11 -2.96
N SER A 38 11.54 2.27 -2.61
CA SER A 38 11.87 2.66 -1.24
C SER A 38 10.65 2.62 -0.30
N ARG A 39 9.43 2.85 -0.81
CA ARG A 39 8.21 2.85 -0.02
C ARG A 39 7.93 1.48 0.59
N TRP A 40 7.93 0.44 -0.24
CA TRP A 40 7.68 -0.94 0.19
C TRP A 40 8.86 -1.52 0.98
N GLN A 41 10.08 -1.16 0.62
CA GLN A 41 11.27 -1.52 1.41
C GLN A 41 11.25 -0.89 2.80
N THR A 42 10.78 0.36 2.92
CA THR A 42 10.61 1.04 4.21
C THR A 42 9.52 0.37 5.03
N LEU A 43 8.40 -0.01 4.41
CA LEU A 43 7.31 -0.73 5.08
C LEU A 43 7.82 -2.05 5.70
N LEU A 44 8.58 -2.84 4.95
CA LEU A 44 9.15 -4.12 5.42
C LEU A 44 10.16 -3.96 6.57
N ASN A 45 10.87 -2.83 6.63
CA ASN A 45 11.94 -2.59 7.61
C ASN A 45 11.62 -1.45 8.59
N LEU A 46 10.33 -1.13 8.74
CA LEU A 46 9.89 0.10 9.40
C LEU A 46 10.39 0.18 10.85
N ASP A 47 10.32 -0.93 11.58
CA ASP A 47 10.74 -1.00 12.97
C ASP A 47 12.26 -0.81 13.13
N THR A 48 13.06 -1.44 12.26
CA THR A 48 14.51 -1.26 12.23
C THR A 48 14.90 0.18 11.90
N ILE A 49 14.21 0.80 10.94
CA ILE A 49 14.45 2.19 10.55
C ILE A 49 14.09 3.13 11.71
N LYS A 50 12.93 2.93 12.35
CA LYS A 50 12.53 3.69 13.53
C LYS A 50 13.56 3.56 14.65
N GLN A 51 14.03 2.36 14.95
CA GLN A 51 15.06 2.13 15.98
C GLN A 51 16.36 2.85 15.68
N ARG A 52 16.83 2.79 14.42
CA ARG A 52 18.04 3.51 13.98
C ARG A 52 17.89 5.03 14.09
N ASN A 53 16.71 5.55 13.73
CA ASN A 53 16.43 6.98 13.72
C ASN A 53 16.09 7.55 15.11
N LYS A 54 15.97 6.71 16.15
CA LYS A 54 15.75 7.20 17.52
C LYS A 54 16.93 8.12 17.93
N PRO A 55 16.65 9.32 18.47
CA PRO A 55 17.70 10.21 18.98
C PRO A 55 18.58 9.50 20.02
N LYS A 56 19.90 9.63 19.88
CA LYS A 56 20.87 9.00 20.80
C LYS A 56 20.83 9.60 22.20
N GLU A 57 20.57 10.89 22.30
CA GLU A 57 20.22 11.55 23.56
C GLU A 57 18.71 11.75 23.56
N PRO A 58 17.97 11.13 24.49
CA PRO A 58 16.55 11.42 24.61
C PRO A 58 16.40 12.92 24.89
N PRO A 59 15.48 13.63 24.22
CA PRO A 59 15.24 15.03 24.52
C PRO A 59 14.98 15.15 26.02
N LYS A 60 15.71 16.03 26.71
CA LYS A 60 15.55 16.26 28.16
C LYS A 60 14.09 16.59 28.42
N ALA A 61 13.33 15.61 28.90
CA ALA A 61 11.94 15.80 29.26
C ALA A 61 11.92 16.87 30.36
N PRO A 62 11.23 18.00 30.16
CA PRO A 62 11.17 19.02 31.20
C PRO A 62 10.49 18.41 32.44
N GLU A 63 11.13 18.54 33.62
CA GLU A 63 10.70 17.91 34.89
C GLU A 63 9.28 18.29 35.35
N LYS A 64 8.68 19.34 34.75
CA LYS A 64 7.35 19.85 35.08
C LYS A 64 6.52 20.13 33.83
N ALA A 65 6.42 19.16 32.91
CA ALA A 65 5.38 19.23 31.90
C ALA A 65 4.02 18.90 32.55
N PRO A 66 3.03 19.81 32.51
CA PRO A 66 1.68 19.46 32.93
C PRO A 66 1.16 18.33 32.03
N PHE A 67 0.52 17.33 32.64
CA PHE A 67 -0.05 16.17 31.93
C PHE A 67 -1.08 16.56 30.87
N PHE A 68 -1.68 17.75 31.00
CA PHE A 68 -2.53 18.37 30.00
C PHE A 68 -1.83 19.61 29.45
N LEU A 69 -1.68 19.68 28.13
CA LEU A 69 -1.35 20.94 27.47
C LEU A 69 -2.50 21.93 27.75
N PRO A 70 -2.23 23.15 28.23
CA PRO A 70 -3.28 24.12 28.51
C PRO A 70 -4.06 24.41 27.24
N THR A 71 -5.37 24.17 27.29
CA THR A 71 -6.32 24.53 26.23
C THR A 71 -6.86 25.93 26.50
N VAL A 72 -6.87 26.81 25.51
CA VAL A 72 -7.60 28.08 25.63
C VAL A 72 -9.09 27.78 25.68
N SER A 73 -9.80 28.41 26.62
CA SER A 73 -11.25 28.28 26.77
C SER A 73 -11.94 28.97 25.59
N GLY A 74 -12.59 28.20 24.71
CA GLY A 74 -13.28 28.68 23.51
C GLY A 74 -14.06 27.57 22.80
N LEU A 75 -14.93 27.91 21.86
CA LEU A 75 -15.73 26.96 21.06
C LEU A 75 -14.88 26.06 20.15
N GLU A 76 -13.61 26.42 19.93
CA GLU A 76 -12.61 25.61 19.26
C GLU A 76 -11.44 25.34 20.22
N THR A 77 -11.09 24.08 20.43
CA THR A 77 -9.91 23.68 21.21
C THR A 77 -8.64 24.12 20.48
N ARG A 78 -8.04 25.22 20.93
CA ARG A 78 -6.70 25.66 20.53
C ARG A 78 -5.76 25.49 21.75
N PHE A 79 -4.54 25.02 21.53
CA PHE A 79 -3.55 24.89 22.61
C PHE A 79 -2.81 26.22 22.79
N ASP A 80 -2.64 26.66 24.03
CA ASP A 80 -1.92 27.88 24.35
C ASP A 80 -0.43 27.56 24.53
N LEU A 81 0.35 27.77 23.47
CA LEU A 81 1.81 27.57 23.47
C LEU A 81 2.48 28.95 23.47
N PRO A 82 3.25 29.35 24.52
CA PRO A 82 4.06 30.55 24.45
C PRO A 82 5.18 30.34 23.43
N SER A 83 5.17 31.16 22.38
CA SER A 83 6.11 31.29 21.28
C SER A 83 7.50 30.65 21.50
N ALA A 84 7.63 29.39 21.11
CA ALA A 84 8.90 28.76 20.78
C ALA A 84 8.95 28.57 19.25
N GLN A 85 10.09 28.92 18.69
CA GLN A 85 10.41 29.09 17.27
C GLN A 85 9.79 28.04 16.32
N GLU A 86 9.35 28.55 15.16
CA GLU A 86 8.79 27.81 14.03
C GLU A 86 9.72 26.67 13.56
N HIS A 87 9.25 25.44 13.74
CA HIS A 87 9.62 24.28 12.92
C HIS A 87 8.33 23.69 12.33
N PRO A 88 8.29 23.27 11.05
CA PRO A 88 7.10 22.72 10.43
C PRO A 88 6.96 21.25 10.86
N GLU A 89 6.49 21.02 12.08
CA GLU A 89 6.27 19.69 12.65
C GLU A 89 4.84 19.23 12.41
N THR A 90 4.75 18.20 11.58
CA THR A 90 3.62 17.32 11.32
C THR A 90 2.79 17.01 12.56
N SER A 91 1.53 17.44 12.53
CA SER A 91 0.52 17.18 13.56
C SER A 91 0.32 15.67 13.77
N THR A 92 0.79 15.16 14.90
CA THR A 92 0.35 13.88 15.46
C THR A 92 -0.81 14.16 16.40
N HIS A 93 -2.02 14.23 15.84
CA HIS A 93 -3.24 14.32 16.62
C HIS A 93 -3.48 12.96 17.30
N ARG A 94 -3.06 12.85 18.57
CA ARG A 94 -3.43 11.73 19.44
C ARG A 94 -4.86 11.95 19.92
N LEU A 95 -5.83 11.34 19.24
CA LEU A 95 -7.23 11.33 19.67
C LEU A 95 -7.39 10.29 20.78
N GLY A 96 -7.55 10.74 22.02
CA GLY A 96 -7.88 9.89 23.16
C GLY A 96 -9.38 9.56 23.17
N SER A 97 -9.69 8.27 23.30
CA SER A 97 -10.90 7.77 23.97
C SER A 97 -12.30 8.05 23.36
N ALA A 98 -12.39 8.43 22.09
CA ALA A 98 -13.65 8.40 21.31
C ALA A 98 -13.59 7.44 20.09
N LEU A 99 -12.59 6.54 20.07
CA LEU A 99 -12.11 5.84 18.87
C LEU A 99 -12.77 4.49 18.56
N SER A 100 -13.77 4.05 19.33
CA SER A 100 -14.36 2.71 19.14
C SER A 100 -15.42 2.65 18.02
N SER A 101 -15.85 3.79 17.47
CA SER A 101 -16.94 3.86 16.49
C SER A 101 -16.61 4.65 15.22
N VAL A 102 -15.38 5.15 15.06
CA VAL A 102 -14.94 5.71 13.78
C VAL A 102 -14.26 4.58 13.03
N GLU A 103 -15.03 3.89 12.19
CA GLU A 103 -14.50 2.94 11.22
C GLU A 103 -13.40 3.65 10.41
N SER A 104 -12.20 3.06 10.34
CA SER A 104 -11.13 3.68 9.55
C SER A 104 -11.51 3.62 8.08
N GLU A 105 -11.04 4.59 7.29
CA GLU A 105 -11.29 4.56 5.85
C GLU A 105 -10.75 3.27 5.22
N PHE A 106 -9.69 2.70 5.80
CA PHE A 106 -9.15 1.40 5.41
C PHE A 106 -10.17 0.25 5.59
N THR A 107 -10.78 0.13 6.77
CA THR A 107 -11.79 -0.92 7.02
C THR A 107 -13.07 -0.67 6.23
N ARG A 108 -13.44 0.59 6.03
CA ARG A 108 -14.58 0.97 5.19
C ARG A 108 -14.37 0.50 3.75
N GLN A 109 -13.24 0.86 3.15
CA GLN A 109 -12.88 0.45 1.78
C GLN A 109 -12.70 -1.06 1.63
N LEU A 110 -12.34 -1.75 2.70
CA LEU A 110 -12.22 -3.21 2.71
C LEU A 110 -13.59 -3.92 2.73
N THR A 111 -14.60 -3.30 3.35
CA THR A 111 -15.95 -3.85 3.52
C THR A 111 -16.91 -3.43 2.40
N LEU A 112 -16.62 -2.36 1.67
CA LEU A 112 -17.44 -1.86 0.56
C LEU A 112 -17.62 -2.87 -0.59
N PRO A 113 -16.57 -3.57 -1.06
CA PRO A 113 -16.72 -4.57 -2.12
C PRO A 113 -17.47 -5.79 -1.60
N ASP A 114 -18.45 -6.28 -2.37
CA ASP A 114 -19.06 -7.59 -2.11
C ASP A 114 -18.03 -8.72 -2.34
N ARG A 115 -18.37 -9.98 -2.04
CA ARG A 115 -17.46 -11.14 -2.19
C ARG A 115 -16.81 -11.29 -3.58
N ASP A 116 -17.39 -10.71 -4.62
CA ASP A 116 -16.84 -10.68 -6.00
C ASP A 116 -16.57 -9.23 -6.49
N GLY A 117 -16.53 -8.27 -5.56
CA GLY A 117 -16.41 -6.85 -5.85
C GLY A 117 -14.99 -6.41 -6.22
N ASP A 118 -14.92 -5.23 -6.84
CA ASP A 118 -13.65 -4.62 -7.23
C ASP A 118 -12.94 -3.99 -6.01
N TYR A 119 -11.79 -4.56 -5.62
CA TYR A 119 -10.93 -4.01 -4.57
C TYR A 119 -10.03 -2.86 -5.07
N ASN A 120 -10.15 -2.39 -6.31
CA ASN A 120 -9.35 -1.27 -6.82
C ASN A 120 -9.33 -0.05 -5.90
N PRO A 121 -10.47 0.48 -5.39
CA PRO A 121 -10.46 1.65 -4.52
C PRO A 121 -9.63 1.43 -3.24
N PHE A 122 -9.71 0.22 -2.67
CA PHE A 122 -8.92 -0.18 -1.51
C PHE A 122 -7.41 -0.18 -1.81
N PHE A 123 -6.99 -0.72 -2.96
CA PHE A 123 -5.57 -0.70 -3.35
C PHE A 123 -5.06 0.68 -3.74
N GLU A 124 -5.88 1.54 -4.36
CA GLU A 124 -5.52 2.95 -4.58
C GLU A 124 -5.35 3.69 -3.27
N TYR A 125 -6.22 3.42 -2.29
CA TYR A 125 -6.10 3.97 -0.94
C TYR A 125 -4.81 3.52 -0.25
N ILE A 126 -4.47 2.21 -0.28
CA ILE A 126 -3.19 1.70 0.24
C ILE A 126 -2.00 2.38 -0.44
N LYS A 127 -2.05 2.57 -1.78
CA LYS A 127 -1.00 3.27 -2.53
C LYS A 127 -0.94 4.77 -2.23
N ALA A 128 -1.95 5.36 -1.63
CA ALA A 128 -1.92 6.73 -1.11
C ALA A 128 -1.30 6.83 0.30
N LEU A 129 -1.38 5.78 1.13
CA LEU A 129 -0.91 5.76 2.52
C LEU A 129 0.62 5.68 2.71
N SER A 130 1.19 6.54 3.55
CA SER A 130 2.61 6.44 3.93
C SER A 130 2.94 5.07 4.55
N PRO A 131 4.21 4.58 4.48
CA PRO A 131 4.58 3.29 5.07
C PRO A 131 4.19 3.14 6.55
N ALA A 132 4.29 4.23 7.33
CA ALA A 132 3.90 4.22 8.74
C ALA A 132 2.37 4.16 8.93
N ALA A 133 1.61 4.81 8.06
CA ALA A 133 0.15 4.74 8.09
C ALA A 133 -0.35 3.35 7.66
N THR A 134 0.24 2.76 6.62
CA THR A 134 -0.09 1.39 6.18
C THR A 134 0.19 0.37 7.29
N ASP A 135 1.33 0.46 7.96
CA ASP A 135 1.65 -0.40 9.12
C ASP A 135 0.63 -0.25 10.26
N LEU A 136 0.21 0.98 10.56
CA LEU A 136 -0.79 1.25 11.60
C LEU A 136 -2.17 0.66 11.25
N GLU A 137 -2.64 0.86 10.01
CA GLU A 137 -3.93 0.31 9.54
C GLU A 137 -3.92 -1.22 9.58
N ILE A 138 -2.83 -1.85 9.12
CA ILE A 138 -2.66 -3.31 9.18
C ILE A 138 -2.75 -3.79 10.63
N ARG A 139 -2.04 -3.15 11.57
CA ARG A 139 -2.05 -3.52 13.00
C ARG A 139 -3.40 -3.28 13.67
N SER A 140 -4.21 -2.37 13.14
CA SER A 140 -5.51 -2.01 13.68
C SER A 140 -6.63 -2.96 13.24
N LEU A 141 -6.35 -3.91 12.34
CA LEU A 141 -7.28 -4.98 11.98
C LEU A 141 -7.43 -5.98 13.14
N VAL A 142 -8.51 -5.87 13.91
CA VAL A 142 -8.77 -6.72 15.09
C VAL A 142 -9.89 -7.75 14.91
N SER A 143 -10.81 -7.52 13.96
CA SER A 143 -11.95 -8.42 13.71
C SER A 143 -11.56 -9.57 12.79
N LEU A 144 -11.98 -10.80 13.11
CA LEU A 144 -11.79 -11.98 12.26
C LEU A 144 -12.42 -11.79 10.87
N ASP A 145 -13.55 -11.09 10.79
CA ASP A 145 -14.18 -10.75 9.51
C ASP A 145 -13.28 -9.85 8.67
N HIS A 146 -12.68 -8.82 9.27
CA HIS A 146 -11.75 -7.93 8.57
C HIS A 146 -10.48 -8.66 8.13
N LEU A 147 -9.94 -9.56 8.96
CA LEU A 147 -8.79 -10.40 8.57
C LEU A 147 -9.16 -11.29 7.37
N GLY A 148 -10.35 -11.90 7.40
CA GLY A 148 -10.86 -12.72 6.31
C GLY A 148 -11.06 -11.93 5.02
N LEU A 149 -11.64 -10.73 5.10
CA LEU A 149 -11.80 -9.83 3.95
C LEU A 149 -10.46 -9.38 3.39
N PHE A 150 -9.49 -9.08 4.26
CA PHE A 150 -8.14 -8.69 3.85
C PHE A 150 -7.43 -9.81 3.08
N LEU A 151 -7.49 -11.05 3.57
CA LEU A 151 -6.96 -12.23 2.87
C LEU A 151 -7.60 -12.41 1.48
N HIS A 152 -8.92 -12.18 1.40
CA HIS A 152 -9.64 -12.25 0.14
C HIS A 152 -9.20 -11.13 -0.82
N ALA A 153 -9.11 -9.88 -0.35
CA ALA A 153 -8.65 -8.74 -1.15
C ALA A 153 -7.23 -8.95 -1.71
N MET A 154 -6.29 -9.45 -0.89
CA MET A 154 -4.94 -9.80 -1.33
C MET A 154 -4.96 -10.90 -2.40
N THR A 155 -5.78 -11.95 -2.21
CA THR A 155 -5.93 -13.04 -3.18
C THR A 155 -6.49 -12.52 -4.51
N ALA A 156 -7.53 -11.67 -4.47
CA ALA A 156 -8.13 -11.06 -5.65
C ALA A 156 -7.11 -10.19 -6.41
N ARG A 157 -6.27 -9.42 -5.71
CA ARG A 157 -5.23 -8.60 -6.36
C ARG A 157 -4.17 -9.45 -7.05
N LEU A 158 -3.72 -10.53 -6.43
CA LEU A 158 -2.77 -11.47 -7.04
C LEU A 158 -3.35 -12.09 -8.32
N ARG A 159 -4.63 -12.49 -8.31
CA ARG A 159 -5.33 -12.99 -9.51
C ARG A 159 -5.43 -11.97 -10.63
N SER A 160 -5.46 -10.67 -10.30
CA SER A 160 -5.44 -9.60 -11.30
C SER A 160 -4.05 -9.29 -11.85
N HIS A 161 -2.99 -9.95 -11.36
CA HIS A 161 -1.60 -9.75 -11.76
C HIS A 161 -1.10 -8.29 -11.63
N ARG A 162 -1.64 -7.52 -10.68
CA ARG A 162 -1.29 -6.10 -10.49
C ARG A 162 -0.61 -5.81 -9.17
N ASP A 163 0.28 -4.81 -9.19
CA ASP A 163 0.99 -4.28 -8.02
C ASP A 163 1.71 -5.38 -7.20
N PHE A 164 2.33 -6.34 -7.87
CA PHE A 164 2.77 -7.58 -7.23
C PHE A 164 3.70 -7.34 -6.02
N GLU A 165 4.71 -6.48 -6.16
CA GLU A 165 5.66 -6.19 -5.09
C GLU A 165 5.02 -5.45 -3.90
N ALA A 166 4.05 -4.58 -4.15
CA ALA A 166 3.31 -3.89 -3.11
C ALA A 166 2.44 -4.87 -2.32
N VAL A 167 1.72 -5.74 -3.03
CA VAL A 167 0.87 -6.79 -2.43
C VAL A 167 1.72 -7.75 -1.60
N GLN A 168 2.87 -8.21 -2.12
CA GLN A 168 3.78 -9.07 -1.34
C GLN A 168 4.28 -8.36 -0.07
N ALA A 169 4.65 -7.08 -0.15
CA ALA A 169 5.14 -6.33 1.01
C ALA A 169 4.06 -6.14 2.09
N VAL A 170 2.86 -5.71 1.67
CA VAL A 170 1.71 -5.53 2.56
C VAL A 170 1.29 -6.86 3.20
N MET A 171 1.23 -7.93 2.41
CA MET A 171 0.93 -9.28 2.90
C MET A 171 1.97 -9.78 3.91
N SER A 172 3.27 -9.53 3.67
CA SER A 172 4.33 -9.92 4.60
C SER A 172 4.18 -9.25 5.97
N VAL A 173 3.85 -7.95 6.00
CA VAL A 173 3.61 -7.23 7.26
C VAL A 173 2.36 -7.77 7.94
N PHE A 174 1.27 -7.96 7.20
CA PHE A 174 0.02 -8.53 7.73
C PHE A 174 0.24 -9.89 8.39
N LEU A 175 0.91 -10.82 7.71
CA LEU A 175 1.15 -12.16 8.23
C LEU A 175 2.07 -12.14 9.46
N THR A 176 3.02 -11.20 9.53
CA THR A 176 3.92 -11.05 10.67
C THR A 176 3.19 -10.49 11.89
N VAL A 177 2.33 -9.49 11.69
CA VAL A 177 1.57 -8.84 12.76
C VAL A 177 0.48 -9.75 13.31
N HIS A 178 -0.22 -10.49 12.44
CA HIS A 178 -1.39 -11.29 12.81
C HIS A 178 -1.11 -12.79 12.90
N ALA A 179 0.16 -13.21 12.91
CA ALA A 179 0.55 -14.62 12.91
C ALA A 179 -0.17 -15.43 14.00
N ASP A 180 -0.12 -14.97 15.24
CA ASP A 180 -0.68 -15.68 16.39
C ASP A 180 -2.21 -15.83 16.26
N VAL A 181 -2.90 -14.78 15.82
CA VAL A 181 -4.35 -14.78 15.61
C VAL A 181 -4.73 -15.71 14.46
N LEU A 182 -3.99 -15.68 13.36
CA LEU A 182 -4.23 -16.55 12.20
C LEU A 182 -3.98 -18.03 12.53
N ILE A 183 -2.99 -18.33 13.37
CA ILE A 183 -2.70 -19.70 13.82
C ILE A 183 -3.79 -20.21 14.78
N ALA A 184 -4.29 -19.35 15.68
CA ALA A 184 -5.31 -19.71 16.65
C ALA A 184 -6.70 -19.96 16.02
N ASN A 185 -7.01 -19.32 14.88
CA ASN A 185 -8.35 -19.34 14.27
C ASN A 185 -8.36 -20.15 12.96
N THR A 186 -8.70 -21.43 13.05
CA THR A 186 -8.68 -22.36 11.91
C THR A 186 -9.71 -22.04 10.81
N GLU A 187 -10.74 -21.25 11.12
CA GLU A 187 -11.76 -20.80 10.16
C GLU A 187 -11.21 -19.95 9.01
N LEU A 188 -10.05 -19.30 9.21
CA LEU A 188 -9.35 -18.55 8.16
C LEU A 188 -8.43 -19.46 7.31
N GLY A 189 -8.32 -20.74 7.66
CA GLY A 189 -7.41 -21.70 7.04
C GLY A 189 -7.60 -21.84 5.53
N ASP A 190 -8.84 -21.99 5.07
CA ASP A 190 -9.14 -22.13 3.63
C ASP A 190 -8.73 -20.88 2.85
N ARG A 191 -8.93 -19.68 3.42
CA ARG A 191 -8.52 -18.41 2.82
C ARG A 191 -7.00 -18.31 2.73
N LEU A 192 -6.28 -18.74 3.77
CA LEU A 192 -4.81 -18.79 3.76
C LEU A 192 -4.27 -19.79 2.73
N VAL A 193 -4.94 -20.94 2.57
CA VAL A 193 -4.57 -21.93 1.54
C VAL A 193 -4.75 -21.37 0.14
N ALA A 194 -5.89 -20.71 -0.12
CA ALA A 194 -6.16 -20.05 -1.41
C ALA A 194 -5.13 -18.97 -1.72
N LEU A 195 -4.84 -18.10 -0.74
CA LEU A 195 -3.82 -17.05 -0.87
C LEU A 195 -2.43 -17.64 -1.18
N ARG A 196 -2.04 -18.69 -0.46
CA ARG A 196 -0.76 -19.38 -0.67
C ARG A 196 -0.66 -20.01 -2.06
N GLN A 197 -1.74 -20.60 -2.57
CA GLN A 197 -1.76 -21.21 -3.90
C GLN A 197 -1.53 -20.15 -4.99
N GLU A 198 -2.25 -19.03 -4.93
CA GLU A 198 -2.08 -17.95 -5.91
C GLU A 198 -0.67 -17.33 -5.81
N GLN A 199 -0.21 -17.05 -4.59
CA GLN A 199 1.13 -16.50 -4.35
C GLN A 199 2.23 -17.40 -4.93
N ARG A 200 2.14 -18.72 -4.73
CA ARG A 200 3.14 -19.67 -5.23
C ARG A 200 3.13 -19.75 -6.75
N LYS A 201 1.94 -19.76 -7.35
CA LYS A 201 1.78 -19.80 -8.81
C LYS A 201 2.47 -18.60 -9.45
N GLU A 202 2.15 -17.39 -8.99
CA GLU A 202 2.72 -16.16 -9.54
C GLU A 202 4.22 -16.03 -9.23
N SER A 203 4.65 -16.38 -8.02
CA SER A 203 6.07 -16.33 -7.64
C SER A 203 6.93 -17.31 -8.44
N LYS A 204 6.42 -18.52 -8.69
CA LYS A 204 7.10 -19.52 -9.52
C LYS A 204 7.27 -19.01 -10.95
N ARG A 205 6.20 -18.50 -11.54
CA ARG A 205 6.20 -17.94 -12.90
C ARG A 205 7.22 -16.80 -13.04
N LEU A 206 7.23 -15.86 -12.10
CA LEU A 206 8.20 -14.75 -12.10
C LEU A 206 9.63 -15.25 -11.87
N GLY A 207 9.82 -16.19 -10.94
CA GLY A 207 11.11 -16.77 -10.62
C GLY A 207 11.76 -17.50 -11.79
N GLU A 208 10.98 -18.30 -12.53
CA GLU A 208 11.46 -19.01 -13.72
C GLU A 208 11.91 -18.05 -14.83
N LEU A 209 11.14 -16.99 -15.08
CA LEU A 209 11.49 -15.96 -16.08
C LEU A 209 12.78 -15.21 -15.71
N VAL A 210 12.90 -14.79 -14.45
CA VAL A 210 14.09 -14.07 -13.98
C VAL A 210 15.31 -14.99 -13.96
N ALA A 211 15.16 -16.24 -13.51
CA ALA A 211 16.24 -17.21 -13.49
C ALA A 211 16.75 -17.53 -14.90
N TYR A 212 15.84 -17.70 -15.87
CA TYR A 212 16.21 -17.90 -17.27
C TYR A 212 16.98 -16.70 -17.84
N ALA A 213 16.47 -15.48 -17.64
CA ALA A 213 17.13 -14.27 -18.13
C ALA A 213 18.52 -14.06 -17.49
N LEU A 214 18.64 -14.24 -16.18
CA LEU A 214 19.92 -14.10 -15.48
C LEU A 214 20.91 -15.23 -15.85
N GLY A 215 20.43 -16.47 -16.00
CA GLY A 215 21.25 -17.61 -16.38
C GLY A 215 21.84 -17.46 -17.78
N THR A 216 21.00 -17.07 -18.75
CA THR A 216 21.43 -16.80 -20.13
C THR A 216 22.40 -15.62 -20.21
N LEU A 217 22.12 -14.50 -19.51
CA LEU A 217 23.03 -13.36 -19.44
C LEU A 217 24.37 -13.73 -18.79
N SER A 218 24.36 -14.52 -17.71
CA SER A 218 25.58 -14.97 -17.05
C SER A 218 26.42 -15.88 -17.95
N PHE A 219 25.77 -16.78 -18.70
CA PHE A 219 26.44 -17.63 -19.68
C PHE A 219 27.12 -16.79 -20.76
N LEU A 220 26.39 -15.85 -21.38
CA LEU A 220 26.94 -14.97 -22.41
C LEU A 220 28.11 -14.13 -21.91
N ARG A 221 28.04 -13.62 -20.68
CA ARG A 221 29.13 -12.86 -20.05
C ARG A 221 30.35 -13.73 -19.72
N SER A 222 30.17 -15.04 -19.53
CA SER A 222 31.28 -15.96 -19.24
C SER A 222 31.97 -16.49 -20.50
N THR A 223 31.29 -16.41 -21.65
CA THR A 223 31.79 -16.90 -22.95
C THR A 223 32.42 -15.82 -23.84
N GLY A 224 32.44 -14.56 -23.39
CA GLY A 224 33.11 -13.42 -24.06
C GLY A 224 34.21 -12.85 -23.19
#